data_AF-A0A0P1H8S2-F1
#
_entry.id   AF-A0A0P1H8S2-F1
#
_cell.length_a   1.000
_cell.length_b   1.000
_cell.length_c   1.000
_cell.angle_alpha   90.00
_cell.angle_beta   90.00
_cell.angle_gamma   90.00
#
_symmetry.space_group_name_H-M   'P 1'
#
loop_
_entity.id
_entity.type
_entity.pdbx_description
1 polymer ?
#
loop_
_entity_poly.entity_id
_entity_poly.type
_entity_poly.pdbx_seq_one_letter_code
_entity_poly.pdbx_strand_id
1 'polypeptide(L)'
;MKIRKELIAGYTRLLTMGRAVNAPDPMADLSQFDADIRAMHRRAHKEGNLDWLRLALDSLIANPRGRIGEFAGQQYPFSDQELEALFRRAYGMIWPGQPLSDPGDEADLEFVDMSAEDWAAAAGSAS
;
A
#
# COMPACT_ATOMS: atom_id res chain seq x y z
N MET A 1 -1.53 -16.72 1.31
CA MET A 1 -2.48 -16.10 2.28
C MET A 1 -3.35 -15.08 1.55
N LYS A 2 -4.66 -15.05 1.80
CA LYS A 2 -5.58 -14.12 1.11
C LYS A 2 -5.72 -12.82 1.88
N ILE A 3 -5.66 -11.70 1.17
CA ILE A 3 -5.90 -10.37 1.72
C ILE A 3 -6.95 -9.64 0.88
N ARG A 4 -7.85 -8.91 1.54
CA ARG A 4 -8.85 -8.10 0.84
C ARG A 4 -8.17 -6.98 0.05
N LYS A 5 -8.33 -6.98 -1.27
CA LYS A 5 -7.74 -5.98 -2.17
C LYS A 5 -8.20 -4.56 -1.83
N GLU A 6 -9.49 -4.35 -1.60
CA GLU A 6 -10.03 -3.01 -1.30
C GLU A 6 -9.58 -2.46 0.06
N LEU A 7 -9.15 -3.32 0.99
CA LEU A 7 -8.52 -2.87 2.24
C LEU A 7 -7.23 -2.10 1.91
N ILE A 8 -6.34 -2.73 1.16
CA ILE A 8 -5.06 -2.15 0.77
C ILE A 8 -5.26 -0.96 -0.19
N ALA A 9 -6.18 -1.09 -1.15
CA ALA A 9 -6.53 0.02 -2.03
C ALA A 9 -7.11 1.22 -1.27
N GLY A 10 -7.83 1.00 -0.16
CA GLY A 10 -8.33 2.06 0.71
C GLY A 10 -7.21 2.88 1.38
N TYR A 11 -6.07 2.25 1.65
CA TYR A 11 -4.88 2.91 2.20
C TYR A 11 -4.04 3.56 1.11
N THR A 12 -3.72 2.84 0.03
CA THR A 12 -2.89 3.37 -1.06
C THR A 12 -3.58 4.49 -1.84
N ARG A 13 -4.92 4.54 -1.86
CA ARG A 13 -5.69 5.69 -2.41
C ARG A 13 -5.35 7.03 -1.75
N LEU A 14 -4.94 7.04 -0.49
CA LEU A 14 -4.49 8.28 0.16
C LEU A 14 -3.22 8.81 -0.51
N LEU A 15 -2.41 7.93 -1.09
CA LEU A 15 -1.20 8.29 -1.82
C LEU A 15 -1.52 8.62 -3.29
N THR A 16 -2.50 7.96 -3.92
CA THR A 16 -2.78 8.14 -5.35
C THR A 16 -3.92 9.12 -5.66
N MET A 17 -4.66 9.58 -4.66
CA MET A 17 -5.70 10.62 -4.76
C MET A 17 -5.55 11.69 -3.67
N GLY A 18 -4.39 11.69 -2.99
CA GLY A 18 -4.08 12.61 -1.89
C GLY A 18 -3.77 14.03 -2.34
N ARG A 19 -3.32 14.85 -1.40
CA ARG A 19 -2.99 16.25 -1.68
C ARG A 19 -1.85 16.35 -2.69
N ALA A 20 -0.82 15.52 -2.53
CA ALA A 20 0.40 15.58 -3.34
C ALA A 20 0.13 15.39 -4.85
N VAL A 21 -0.89 14.60 -5.20
CA VAL A 21 -1.28 14.28 -6.59
C VAL A 21 -1.74 15.52 -7.37
N ASN A 22 -2.16 16.58 -6.69
CA ASN A 22 -2.61 17.83 -7.32
C ASN A 22 -1.46 18.79 -7.63
N ALA A 23 -0.21 18.41 -7.34
CA ALA A 23 0.96 19.20 -7.70
C ALA A 23 1.19 19.18 -9.24
N PRO A 24 1.84 20.21 -9.82
CA PRO A 24 2.13 20.25 -11.26
C PRO A 24 2.96 19.06 -11.77
N ASP A 25 3.87 18.56 -10.93
CA ASP A 25 4.64 17.34 -11.16
C ASP A 25 4.76 16.59 -9.82
N PRO A 26 3.79 15.70 -9.51
CA PRO A 26 3.70 15.08 -8.19
C PRO A 26 4.90 14.15 -7.91
N MET A 27 5.49 13.54 -8.93
CA MET A 27 6.60 12.60 -8.77
C MET A 27 7.97 13.27 -8.72
N ALA A 28 8.08 14.57 -8.98
CA ALA A 28 9.33 15.33 -8.86
C ALA A 28 9.90 15.35 -7.44
N ASP A 29 9.04 15.34 -6.43
CA ASP A 29 9.44 15.35 -5.02
C ASP A 29 8.49 14.50 -4.17
N LEU A 30 8.95 13.28 -3.87
CA LEU A 30 8.18 12.34 -3.06
C LEU A 30 7.93 12.83 -1.62
N SER A 31 8.66 13.84 -1.13
CA SER A 31 8.41 14.41 0.19
C SER A 31 7.04 15.09 0.30
N GLN A 32 6.45 15.48 -0.83
CA GLN A 32 5.09 16.03 -0.88
C GLN A 32 4.03 15.03 -0.41
N PHE A 33 4.29 13.71 -0.58
CA PHE A 33 3.40 12.65 -0.11
C PHE A 33 3.54 12.36 1.39
N ASP A 34 4.50 12.96 2.12
CA ASP A 34 4.75 12.64 3.54
C ASP A 34 3.51 12.85 4.41
N ALA A 35 2.71 13.88 4.13
CA ALA A 35 1.47 14.13 4.84
C ALA A 35 0.43 13.03 4.59
N ASP A 36 0.33 12.57 3.34
CA ASP A 36 -0.57 11.51 2.89
C ASP A 36 -0.12 10.14 3.44
N ILE A 37 1.18 9.86 3.46
CA ILE A 37 1.79 8.67 4.08
C ILE A 37 1.50 8.62 5.58
N ARG A 38 1.66 9.76 6.29
CA ARG A 38 1.30 9.83 7.71
C ARG A 38 -0.20 9.62 7.93
N ALA A 39 -1.06 10.09 7.03
CA ALA A 39 -2.51 9.85 7.11
C ALA A 39 -2.83 8.37 6.90
N MET A 40 -2.20 7.73 5.92
CA MET A 40 -2.29 6.30 5.65
C MET A 40 -1.88 5.47 6.88
N HIS A 41 -0.72 5.78 7.46
CA HIS A 41 -0.23 5.11 8.69
C HIS A 41 -1.22 5.27 9.85
N ARG A 42 -1.64 6.50 10.17
CA ARG A 42 -2.58 6.75 11.28
C ARG A 42 -3.88 5.97 11.11
N ARG A 43 -4.39 5.90 9.88
CA ARG A 43 -5.62 5.17 9.58
C ARG A 43 -5.44 3.67 9.76
N ALA A 44 -4.41 3.07 9.15
CA ALA A 44 -4.13 1.63 9.25
C ALA A 44 -3.86 1.21 10.71
N HIS A 45 -3.14 2.04 11.48
CA HIS A 45 -2.91 1.81 12.91
C HIS A 45 -4.22 1.86 13.69
N LYS A 46 -5.06 2.88 13.49
CA LYS A 46 -6.36 3.01 14.18
C LYS A 46 -7.30 1.84 13.89
N GLU A 47 -7.24 1.30 12.68
CA GLU A 47 -8.07 0.18 12.23
C GLU A 47 -7.46 -1.20 12.52
N GLY A 48 -6.27 -1.27 13.15
CA GLY A 48 -5.60 -2.53 13.49
C GLY A 48 -5.00 -3.29 12.30
N ASN A 49 -4.85 -2.65 11.14
CA ASN A 49 -4.42 -3.28 9.88
C ASN A 49 -2.97 -2.96 9.52
N LEU A 50 -2.15 -2.55 10.48
CA LEU A 50 -0.79 -2.08 10.19
C LEU A 50 0.12 -3.20 9.67
N ASP A 51 0.04 -4.41 10.23
CA ASP A 51 0.79 -5.57 9.73
C ASP A 51 0.32 -6.01 8.34
N TRP A 52 -0.99 -5.98 8.10
CA TRP A 52 -1.56 -6.27 6.80
C TRP A 52 -1.07 -5.27 5.73
N LEU A 53 -1.03 -3.98 6.07
CA LEU A 53 -0.46 -2.96 5.20
C LEU A 53 1.05 -3.18 4.96
N ARG A 54 1.80 -3.57 6.00
CA ARG A 54 3.24 -3.86 5.88
C ARG A 54 3.49 -5.00 4.89
N LEU A 55 2.84 -6.14 5.10
CA LEU A 55 3.00 -7.32 4.26
C LEU A 55 2.56 -7.04 2.82
N ALA A 56 1.48 -6.28 2.64
CA ALA A 56 1.01 -5.88 1.32
C ALA A 56 2.02 -4.97 0.60
N LEU A 57 2.53 -3.93 1.26
CA LEU A 57 3.52 -3.03 0.66
C LEU A 57 4.83 -3.76 0.36
N ASP A 58 5.30 -4.62 1.27
CA ASP A 58 6.48 -5.46 1.06
C ASP A 58 6.32 -6.34 -0.19
N SER A 59 5.19 -7.06 -0.32
CA SER A 59 4.88 -7.91 -1.47
C SER A 59 4.77 -7.11 -2.78
N LEU A 60 4.16 -5.93 -2.74
CA LEU A 60 4.04 -5.05 -3.90
C LEU A 60 5.40 -4.49 -4.35
N ILE A 61 6.30 -4.20 -3.41
CA ILE A 61 7.63 -3.65 -3.71
C ILE A 61 8.62 -4.73 -4.15
N ALA A 62 8.61 -5.90 -3.50
CA ALA A 62 9.51 -7.00 -3.80
C ALA A 62 9.16 -7.68 -5.14
N ASN A 63 7.87 -7.73 -5.47
CA ASN A 63 7.36 -8.37 -6.70
C ASN A 63 6.26 -7.53 -7.38
N PRO A 64 6.63 -6.42 -8.03
CA PRO A 64 5.68 -5.43 -8.55
C PRO A 64 4.91 -5.90 -9.79
N ARG A 65 5.44 -6.88 -10.55
CA ARG A 65 4.95 -7.27 -11.88
C ARG A 65 3.46 -7.62 -11.88
N GLY A 66 2.65 -6.72 -12.41
CA GLY A 66 1.20 -6.89 -12.60
C GLY A 66 0.36 -6.75 -11.33
N ARG A 67 0.99 -6.56 -10.15
CA ARG A 67 0.28 -6.39 -8.86
C ARG A 67 0.03 -4.91 -8.54
N ILE A 68 1.02 -4.06 -8.81
CA ILE A 68 0.97 -2.63 -8.45
C ILE A 68 -0.08 -1.84 -9.25
N GLY A 69 -0.22 -2.13 -10.55
CA GLY A 69 -1.15 -1.41 -11.43
C GLY A 69 -2.63 -1.49 -11.00
N GLU A 70 -3.00 -2.50 -10.20
CA GLU A 70 -4.34 -2.62 -9.63
C GLU A 70 -4.65 -1.58 -8.54
N PHE A 71 -3.63 -0.90 -8.04
CA PHE A 71 -3.70 0.14 -7.01
C PHE A 71 -3.52 1.55 -7.58
N ALA A 72 -3.33 1.69 -8.90
CA ALA A 72 -3.31 2.99 -9.57
C ALA A 72 -4.69 3.65 -9.44
N GLY A 73 -4.79 4.74 -8.66
CA GLY A 73 -6.02 5.50 -8.54
C GLY A 73 -6.45 6.11 -9.87
N GLN A 74 -7.76 6.18 -10.13
CA GLN A 74 -8.33 6.58 -11.44
C GLN A 74 -7.97 7.99 -11.94
N GLN A 75 -7.36 8.85 -11.12
CA GLN A 75 -7.20 10.27 -11.44
C GLN A 75 -5.80 10.64 -11.97
N TYR A 76 -4.76 9.84 -11.67
CA TYR A 76 -3.40 10.06 -12.14
C TYR A 76 -2.80 8.71 -12.59
N PRO A 77 -2.38 8.57 -13.86
CA PRO A 77 -1.86 7.32 -14.38
C PRO A 77 -0.40 7.14 -13.96
N PHE A 78 -0.15 6.93 -12.66
CA PHE A 78 1.18 6.54 -12.20
C PHE A 78 1.57 5.23 -12.90
N SER A 79 2.77 5.20 -13.44
CA SER A 79 3.40 3.96 -13.88
C SER A 79 3.69 3.06 -12.68
N ASP A 80 3.86 1.75 -12.93
CA ASP A 80 4.25 0.79 -11.89
C ASP A 80 5.54 1.22 -11.17
N GLN A 81 6.50 1.82 -11.91
CA GLN A 81 7.75 2.32 -11.35
C GLN A 81 7.53 3.50 -10.38
N GLU A 82 6.62 4.40 -10.73
CA GLU A 82 6.26 5.54 -9.89
C GLU A 82 5.57 5.10 -8.60
N LEU A 83 4.64 4.15 -8.72
CA LEU A 83 3.97 3.55 -7.56
C LEU A 83 4.95 2.76 -6.68
N GLU A 84 5.89 2.02 -7.27
CA GLU A 84 6.95 1.32 -6.54
C GLU A 84 7.81 2.31 -5.73
N ALA A 85 8.22 3.44 -6.34
CA ALA A 85 8.98 4.48 -5.65
C ALA A 85 8.18 5.10 -4.49
N LEU A 86 6.90 5.36 -4.70
CA LEU A 86 5.98 5.89 -3.69
C LEU A 86 5.77 4.91 -2.53
N PHE A 87 5.57 3.62 -2.84
CA PHE A 87 5.42 2.56 -1.83
C PHE A 87 6.71 2.33 -1.05
N ARG A 88 7.88 2.37 -1.70
CA ARG A 88 9.18 2.33 -1.00
C ARG A 88 9.35 3.49 -0.03
N ARG A 89 8.97 4.71 -0.44
CA ARG A 89 9.02 5.86 0.48
C ARG A 89 8.07 5.67 1.65
N ALA A 90 6.85 5.22 1.39
CA ALA A 90 5.88 4.94 2.45
C ALA A 90 6.38 3.88 3.43
N TYR A 91 6.92 2.76 2.91
CA TYR A 91 7.48 1.68 3.72
C TYR A 91 8.63 2.17 4.61
N GLY A 92 9.62 2.85 4.03
CA GLY A 92 10.77 3.38 4.77
C GLY A 92 10.40 4.43 5.83
N MET A 93 9.31 5.18 5.61
CA MET A 93 8.81 6.16 6.58
C MET A 93 8.04 5.51 7.74
N ILE A 94 7.28 4.46 7.47
CA ILE A 94 6.42 3.81 8.47
C ILE A 94 7.21 2.79 9.30
N TRP A 95 8.11 2.02 8.66
CA TRP A 95 8.93 0.99 9.29
C TRP A 95 10.42 1.28 9.10
N PRO A 96 10.96 2.34 9.72
CA PRO A 96 12.37 2.68 9.57
C PRO A 96 13.25 1.53 10.09
N GLY A 97 14.12 1.02 9.22
CA GLY A 97 15.08 -0.04 9.56
C GLY A 97 14.56 -1.47 9.44
N GLN A 98 13.30 -1.68 9.02
CA GLN A 98 12.86 -3.01 8.58
C GLN A 98 13.30 -3.23 7.13
N PRO A 99 14.01 -4.35 6.83
CA PRO A 99 14.36 -4.67 5.46
C PRO A 99 13.10 -5.07 4.67
N LEU A 100 13.09 -4.72 3.38
CA LEU A 100 12.18 -5.30 2.41
C LEU A 100 12.60 -6.74 2.13
N SER A 101 11.64 -7.61 1.83
CA SER A 101 11.91 -8.96 1.36
C SER A 101 12.63 -8.95 0.01
N ASP A 102 13.51 -9.94 -0.20
CA ASP A 102 14.06 -10.21 -1.52
C ASP A 102 12.95 -10.71 -2.48
N PRO A 103 13.07 -10.49 -3.80
CA PRO A 103 12.08 -10.98 -4.76
C PRO A 103 11.92 -12.51 -4.69
N GLY A 104 10.73 -12.99 -4.33
CA GLY A 104 10.42 -14.41 -4.13
C GLY A 104 10.43 -14.88 -2.67
N ASP A 105 10.97 -14.07 -1.76
CA ASP A 105 10.94 -14.29 -0.30
C ASP A 105 9.82 -13.50 0.38
N GLU A 106 9.05 -12.69 -0.37
CA GLU A 106 7.91 -11.98 0.19
C GLU A 106 6.84 -12.94 0.72
N ALA A 107 5.98 -12.44 1.62
CA ALA A 107 4.80 -13.19 2.03
C ALA A 107 3.98 -13.58 0.80
N ASP A 108 3.65 -14.87 0.68
CA ASP A 108 2.76 -15.39 -0.36
C ASP A 108 1.37 -14.78 -0.15
N LEU A 109 1.11 -13.66 -0.81
CA LEU A 109 -0.13 -12.89 -0.71
C LEU A 109 -0.92 -12.97 -2.02
N GLU A 110 -2.20 -13.26 -1.88
CA GLU A 110 -3.18 -13.19 -2.95
C GLU A 110 -4.16 -12.04 -2.63
N PHE A 111 -4.13 -10.98 -3.43
CA PHE A 111 -5.08 -9.88 -3.33
C PHE A 111 -6.40 -10.29 -3.98
N VAL A 112 -7.46 -10.43 -3.18
CA VAL A 112 -8.76 -10.92 -3.64
C VAL A 112 -9.85 -9.87 -3.44
N ASP A 113 -10.78 -9.79 -4.39
CA ASP A 113 -12.05 -9.09 -4.19
C ASP A 113 -12.87 -9.86 -3.16
N MET A 114 -13.17 -9.20 -2.04
CA MET A 114 -13.87 -9.80 -0.90
C MET A 114 -14.63 -8.73 -0.14
N SER A 115 -15.78 -9.06 0.42
CA SER A 115 -16.55 -8.09 1.22
C SER A 115 -15.81 -7.70 2.51
N ALA A 116 -16.18 -6.56 3.09
CA ALA A 116 -15.62 -6.14 4.38
C ALA A 116 -16.01 -7.11 5.52
N GLU A 117 -17.21 -7.70 5.45
CA GLU A 117 -17.71 -8.66 6.43
C GLU A 117 -16.95 -9.99 6.35
N ASP A 118 -16.74 -10.50 5.14
CA ASP A 118 -15.94 -11.71 4.91
C ASP A 118 -14.49 -11.51 5.36
N TRP A 119 -13.92 -10.34 5.10
CA TRP A 119 -12.59 -9.99 5.60
C TRP A 119 -12.54 -9.98 7.13
N ALA A 120 -13.51 -9.35 7.79
CA ALA A 120 -13.56 -9.30 9.25
C ALA A 120 -13.66 -10.70 9.87
N ALA A 121 -14.45 -11.59 9.26
CA ALA A 121 -14.55 -12.99 9.68
C ALA A 121 -13.22 -13.75 9.49
N ALA A 122 -12.55 -13.55 8.35
CA ALA A 122 -11.27 -14.20 8.04
C ALA A 122 -10.13 -13.68 8.93
N ALA A 123 -10.03 -12.36 9.11
CA ALA A 123 -8.98 -11.72 9.90
C ALA A 123 -9.17 -11.91 11.41
N GLY A 124 -10.43 -11.94 11.89
CA GLY A 124 -10.77 -12.20 13.29
C GLY A 124 -10.60 -13.67 13.71
N SER A 125 -10.58 -14.60 12.75
CA SER A 125 -10.28 -16.03 13.00
C SER A 125 -8.78 -16.33 13.05
N ALA A 126 -7.92 -15.34 12.76
CA ALA A 126 -6.46 -15.46 12.76
C ALA A 126 -5.81 -14.98 14.08
N SER A 127 -6.58 -14.85 15.16
CA SER A 127 -6.11 -14.49 16.51
C SER A 127 -5.85 -15.71 17.39
#